data_AF-A0ABD6D3I8-F1
#
_entry.id   AF-A0ABD6D3I8-F1
#
_cell.length_a   1.000
_cell.length_b   1.000
_cell.length_c   1.000
_cell.angle_alpha   90.00
_cell.angle_beta   90.00
_cell.angle_gamma   90.00
#
_symmetry.space_group_name_H-M   'P 1'
#
loop_
_entity.id
_entity.type
_entity.pdbx_description
1 polymer ?
#
loop_
_entity_poly.entity_id
_entity_poly.type
_entity_poly.pdbx_seq_one_letter_code
_entity_poly.pdbx_strand_id
1 'polypeptide(L)'
;MRNRLSWWYRSARDRLREFERREIRAVRHWLADPEHLLHLSALVFVPLLVGGVTWLANVSPVVSFLVYPPLAAGAYTLFSNPGGRYASPRRFVGGISAGAICGWLVLALTGEYWTAATLGELRVNAGAAALGIFLTGVVTWALSIEEPSAFSSALLVLVTGSEQLTYVGGIIVSSLIVAGVFVLWRRHFYEERARYLFQSTHGDDQVLVPIRGDDPESLVLFAARLAAAHEVGKVVLMQTVSPETIAETESKVEAEVAATTGGVDDEAVTRTAEAQITDRLRRRLERLQELVVSTVDVPCELAVVAEDGSAGRTTSTPPKPRAVI
;
A
#
# COMPACT_ATOMS: atom_id res chain seq x y z
N MET A 1 48.54 15.55 -10.32
CA MET A 1 47.55 14.44 -10.33
C MET A 1 46.57 14.45 -9.15
N ARG A 2 46.96 14.89 -7.94
CA ARG A 2 46.13 14.87 -6.72
C ARG A 2 44.88 15.78 -6.71
N ASN A 3 44.80 16.78 -7.58
CA ASN A 3 43.68 17.74 -7.63
C ASN A 3 42.50 17.33 -8.53
N ARG A 4 42.66 16.33 -9.43
CA ARG A 4 41.54 15.84 -10.27
C ARG A 4 40.60 14.90 -9.51
N LEU A 5 41.14 14.11 -8.56
CA LEU A 5 40.38 13.19 -7.72
C LEU A 5 39.45 13.91 -6.73
N SER A 6 39.87 15.05 -6.17
CA SER A 6 39.04 15.84 -5.25
C SER A 6 37.85 16.51 -5.94
N TRP A 7 37.99 16.86 -7.22
CA TRP A 7 36.90 17.45 -8.00
C TRP A 7 35.87 16.39 -8.38
N TRP A 8 36.32 15.22 -8.83
CA TRP A 8 35.46 14.05 -9.09
C TRP A 8 34.70 13.59 -7.85
N TYR A 9 35.38 13.56 -6.69
CA TYR A 9 34.75 13.14 -5.43
C TYR A 9 33.67 14.14 -4.95
N ARG A 10 33.85 15.44 -5.16
CA ARG A 10 32.83 16.45 -4.81
C ARG A 10 31.65 16.42 -5.78
N SER A 11 31.89 16.32 -7.08
CA SER A 11 30.84 16.21 -8.10
C SER A 11 30.01 14.92 -7.99
N ALA A 12 30.61 13.81 -7.55
CA ALA A 12 29.90 12.57 -7.26
C ALA A 12 29.03 12.69 -5.99
N ARG A 13 29.49 13.45 -4.98
CA ARG A 13 28.79 13.63 -3.70
C ARG A 13 27.58 14.54 -3.80
N ASP A 14 27.64 15.57 -4.65
CA ASP A 14 26.50 16.45 -4.89
C ASP A 14 25.42 15.75 -5.75
N ARG A 15 25.81 14.90 -6.71
CA ARG A 15 24.88 14.05 -7.47
C ARG A 15 24.22 12.95 -6.63
N LEU A 16 24.95 12.36 -5.67
CA LEU A 16 24.37 11.37 -4.75
C LEU A 16 23.28 12.00 -3.85
N ARG A 17 23.47 13.24 -3.39
CA ARG A 17 22.50 13.93 -2.52
C ARG A 17 21.17 14.25 -3.22
N GLU A 18 21.18 14.43 -4.53
CA GLU A 18 19.95 14.64 -5.33
C GLU A 18 19.21 13.33 -5.65
N PHE A 19 19.94 12.23 -5.86
CA PHE A 19 19.34 10.90 -6.01
C PHE A 19 18.74 10.40 -4.69
N GLU A 20 19.45 10.60 -3.58
CA GLU A 20 19.02 10.17 -2.25
C GLU A 20 17.70 10.83 -1.83
N ARG A 21 17.49 12.12 -2.11
CA ARG A 21 16.21 12.81 -1.77
C ARG A 21 15.03 12.42 -2.65
N ARG A 22 15.26 11.94 -3.88
CA ARG A 22 14.21 11.45 -4.79
C ARG A 22 13.87 10.00 -4.48
N GLU A 23 14.86 9.16 -4.23
CA GLU A 23 14.65 7.77 -3.83
C GLU A 23 14.04 7.67 -2.45
N ILE A 24 14.45 8.49 -1.47
CA ILE A 24 13.80 8.51 -0.15
C ILE A 24 12.32 8.90 -0.27
N ARG A 25 11.95 9.79 -1.20
CA ARG A 25 10.54 10.12 -1.44
C ARG A 25 9.79 8.99 -2.12
N ALA A 26 10.39 8.31 -3.10
CA ALA A 26 9.80 7.15 -3.74
C ALA A 26 9.64 5.98 -2.76
N VAL A 27 10.64 5.71 -1.94
CA VAL A 27 10.63 4.71 -0.87
C VAL A 27 9.63 5.10 0.21
N ARG A 28 9.56 6.36 0.63
CA ARG A 28 8.57 6.84 1.61
C ARG A 28 7.15 6.79 1.08
N HIS A 29 6.93 7.02 -0.21
CA HIS A 29 5.64 6.87 -0.88
C HIS A 29 5.27 5.38 -1.04
N TRP A 30 6.24 4.53 -1.38
CA TRP A 30 6.07 3.07 -1.43
C TRP A 30 5.79 2.46 -0.04
N LEU A 31 6.48 2.95 1.00
CA LEU A 31 6.19 2.66 2.40
C LEU A 31 4.94 3.39 2.91
N ALA A 32 4.36 4.34 2.17
CA ALA A 32 3.07 4.93 2.54
C ALA A 32 1.90 4.08 2.00
N ASP A 33 2.18 3.20 1.04
CA ASP A 33 1.19 2.26 0.55
C ASP A 33 0.82 1.26 1.66
N PRO A 34 -0.45 1.23 2.10
CA PRO A 34 -0.88 0.40 3.21
C PRO A 34 -0.60 -1.09 2.97
N GLU A 35 -0.62 -1.57 1.73
CA GLU A 35 -0.40 -2.99 1.42
C GLU A 35 1.07 -3.39 1.63
N HIS A 36 2.01 -2.52 1.24
CA HIS A 36 3.44 -2.75 1.38
C HIS A 36 3.90 -2.70 2.84
N LEU A 37 3.34 -1.79 3.64
CA LEU A 37 3.61 -1.76 5.08
C LEU A 37 3.12 -3.01 5.80
N LEU A 38 2.00 -3.62 5.35
CA LEU A 38 1.50 -4.87 5.95
C LEU A 38 2.50 -6.00 5.70
N HIS A 39 2.93 -6.15 4.46
CA HIS A 39 3.93 -7.15 4.09
C HIS A 39 5.26 -6.93 4.82
N LEU A 40 5.73 -5.69 4.93
CA LEU A 40 6.98 -5.36 5.64
C LEU A 40 6.85 -5.68 7.15
N SER A 41 5.72 -5.36 7.75
CA SER A 41 5.47 -5.69 9.15
C SER A 41 5.38 -7.21 9.37
N ALA A 42 4.72 -7.95 8.49
CA ALA A 42 4.70 -9.41 8.53
C ALA A 42 6.13 -9.98 8.42
N LEU A 43 6.97 -9.41 7.55
CA LEU A 43 8.36 -9.81 7.37
C LEU A 43 9.23 -9.61 8.62
N VAL A 44 8.85 -8.71 9.53
CA VAL A 44 9.59 -8.48 10.79
C VAL A 44 8.95 -9.26 11.94
N PHE A 45 7.63 -9.16 12.11
CA PHE A 45 6.92 -9.77 13.23
C PHE A 45 6.87 -11.30 13.12
N VAL A 46 6.68 -11.88 11.92
CA VAL A 46 6.61 -13.34 11.78
C VAL A 46 7.94 -14.00 12.15
N PRO A 47 9.12 -13.59 11.64
CA PRO A 47 10.39 -14.18 12.06
C PRO A 47 10.71 -13.97 13.53
N LEU A 48 10.38 -12.79 14.10
CA LEU A 48 10.57 -12.54 15.54
C LEU A 48 9.70 -13.46 16.39
N LEU A 49 8.44 -13.67 15.98
CA LEU A 49 7.49 -14.53 16.68
C LEU A 49 7.92 -15.99 16.57
N VAL A 50 8.26 -16.47 15.38
CA VAL A 50 8.78 -17.83 15.16
C VAL A 50 10.07 -18.05 15.97
N GLY A 51 10.99 -17.07 15.97
CA GLY A 51 12.21 -17.11 16.79
C GLY A 51 11.91 -17.15 18.29
N GLY A 52 10.94 -16.36 18.76
CA GLY A 52 10.50 -16.36 20.16
C GLY A 52 9.85 -17.68 20.60
N VAL A 53 8.97 -18.24 19.78
CA VAL A 53 8.38 -19.57 20.02
C VAL A 53 9.48 -20.65 19.99
N THR A 54 10.47 -20.51 19.12
CA THR A 54 11.61 -21.43 19.05
C THR A 54 12.46 -21.40 20.30
N TRP A 55 12.76 -20.19 20.79
CA TRP A 55 13.46 -20.03 22.05
C TRP A 55 12.66 -20.64 23.21
N LEU A 56 11.34 -20.41 23.25
CA LEU A 56 10.47 -20.99 24.27
C LEU A 56 10.44 -22.53 24.22
N ALA A 57 10.47 -23.11 23.02
CA ALA A 57 10.54 -24.56 22.82
C ALA A 57 11.86 -25.19 23.27
N ASN A 58 12.96 -24.46 23.16
CA ASN A 58 14.26 -24.93 23.66
C ASN A 58 14.35 -24.85 25.19
N VAL A 59 13.58 -23.98 25.84
CA VAL A 59 13.59 -23.78 27.30
C VAL A 59 12.49 -24.57 28.01
N SER A 60 11.42 -24.93 27.30
CA SER A 60 10.26 -25.65 27.85
C SER A 60 10.15 -27.07 27.30
N PRO A 61 10.04 -28.10 28.16
CA PRO A 61 9.80 -29.47 27.73
C PRO A 61 8.40 -29.68 27.11
N VAL A 62 7.53 -28.67 27.17
CA VAL A 62 6.13 -28.74 26.74
C VAL A 62 5.95 -28.39 25.26
N VAL A 63 6.92 -27.70 24.62
CA VAL A 63 6.77 -27.21 23.25
C VAL A 63 7.72 -27.98 22.33
N SER A 64 7.16 -28.81 21.46
CA SER A 64 7.93 -29.66 20.55
C SER A 64 8.41 -28.91 19.30
N PHE A 65 9.60 -29.26 18.78
CA PHE A 65 10.16 -28.71 17.55
C PHE A 65 9.24 -28.96 16.33
N LEU A 66 8.44 -30.01 16.33
CA LEU A 66 7.56 -30.36 15.20
C LEU A 66 6.42 -29.36 14.99
N VAL A 67 6.23 -28.41 15.89
CA VAL A 67 5.12 -27.44 15.85
C VAL A 67 5.37 -26.30 14.83
N TYR A 68 6.61 -26.10 14.36
CA TYR A 68 6.95 -24.94 13.51
C TYR A 68 6.27 -24.89 12.14
N PRO A 69 6.17 -25.98 11.36
CA PRO A 69 5.59 -25.89 10.03
C PRO A 69 4.14 -25.34 10.01
N PRO A 70 3.20 -25.84 10.83
CA PRO A 70 1.84 -25.29 10.85
C PRO A 70 1.79 -23.89 11.47
N LEU A 71 2.62 -23.59 12.48
CA LEU A 71 2.64 -22.27 13.09
C LEU A 71 3.20 -21.19 12.17
N ALA A 72 4.30 -21.46 11.47
CA ALA A 72 4.92 -20.48 10.58
C ALA A 72 3.98 -20.16 9.41
N ALA A 73 3.35 -21.19 8.83
CA ALA A 73 2.39 -21.02 7.74
C ALA A 73 1.15 -20.22 8.18
N GLY A 74 0.56 -20.55 9.33
CA GLY A 74 -0.63 -19.84 9.82
C GLY A 74 -0.31 -18.44 10.39
N ALA A 75 0.85 -18.25 11.03
CA ALA A 75 1.34 -16.92 11.41
C ALA A 75 1.52 -16.04 10.16
N TYR A 76 2.20 -16.52 9.13
CA TYR A 76 2.35 -15.77 7.89
C TYR A 76 0.99 -15.40 7.28
N THR A 77 0.02 -16.32 7.27
CA THR A 77 -1.35 -16.05 6.77
C THR A 77 -2.08 -14.98 7.59
N LEU A 78 -1.95 -15.01 8.93
CA LEU A 78 -2.53 -14.00 9.82
C LEU A 78 -1.97 -12.60 9.54
N PHE A 79 -0.65 -12.48 9.41
CA PHE A 79 0.03 -11.18 9.27
C PHE A 79 0.03 -10.64 7.83
N SER A 80 0.07 -11.50 6.81
CA SER A 80 0.07 -11.07 5.39
C SER A 80 -1.29 -10.60 4.90
N ASN A 81 -2.39 -11.19 5.40
CA ASN A 81 -3.74 -10.81 4.99
C ASN A 81 -4.72 -10.73 6.18
N PRO A 82 -4.56 -9.75 7.10
CA PRO A 82 -5.32 -9.68 8.36
C PRO A 82 -6.84 -9.51 8.20
N GLY A 83 -7.30 -9.06 7.02
CA GLY A 83 -8.72 -8.97 6.66
C GLY A 83 -9.27 -10.19 5.92
N GLY A 84 -8.41 -11.14 5.54
CA GLY A 84 -8.80 -12.32 4.79
C GLY A 84 -9.65 -13.30 5.60
N ARG A 85 -10.41 -14.15 4.89
CA ARG A 85 -11.30 -15.16 5.50
C ARG A 85 -10.58 -16.12 6.47
N TYR A 86 -9.27 -16.30 6.31
CA TYR A 86 -8.43 -17.19 7.11
C TYR A 86 -7.64 -16.48 8.22
N ALA A 87 -7.64 -15.14 8.27
CA ALA A 87 -6.87 -14.37 9.25
C ALA A 87 -7.64 -14.07 10.55
N SER A 88 -8.55 -14.96 10.92
CA SER A 88 -9.25 -14.87 12.20
C SER A 88 -8.49 -15.69 13.26
N PRO A 89 -8.03 -15.08 14.37
CA PRO A 89 -7.24 -15.76 15.38
C PRO A 89 -7.96 -16.98 15.99
N ARG A 90 -9.30 -16.93 16.07
CA ARG A 90 -10.13 -18.05 16.55
C ARG A 90 -10.10 -19.24 15.60
N ARG A 91 -10.15 -19.01 14.28
CA ARG A 91 -10.04 -20.11 13.30
C ARG A 91 -8.62 -20.65 13.26
N PHE A 92 -7.59 -19.81 13.46
CA PHE A 92 -6.20 -20.27 13.54
C PHE A 92 -5.96 -21.22 14.71
N VAL A 93 -6.25 -20.76 15.93
CA VAL A 93 -6.07 -21.60 17.13
C VAL A 93 -7.00 -22.81 17.08
N GLY A 94 -8.26 -22.60 16.71
CA GLY A 94 -9.26 -23.66 16.61
C GLY A 94 -8.88 -24.71 15.59
N GLY A 95 -8.49 -24.30 14.38
CA GLY A 95 -8.15 -25.19 13.27
C GLY A 95 -6.92 -26.05 13.58
N ILE A 96 -5.81 -25.44 14.01
CA ILE A 96 -4.59 -26.17 14.37
C ILE A 96 -4.83 -27.10 15.58
N SER A 97 -5.58 -26.65 16.59
CA SER A 97 -5.89 -27.50 17.75
C SER A 97 -6.81 -28.66 17.37
N ALA A 98 -7.83 -28.42 16.55
CA ALA A 98 -8.72 -29.45 16.05
C ALA A 98 -7.97 -30.48 15.21
N GLY A 99 -7.07 -30.03 14.32
CA GLY A 99 -6.22 -30.92 13.54
C GLY A 99 -5.32 -31.79 14.41
N ALA A 100 -4.67 -31.21 15.42
CA ALA A 100 -3.84 -31.96 16.37
C ALA A 100 -4.66 -32.99 17.18
N ILE A 101 -5.85 -32.61 17.66
CA ILE A 101 -6.75 -33.54 18.38
C ILE A 101 -7.24 -34.65 17.44
N CYS A 102 -7.57 -34.33 16.18
CA CYS A 102 -7.97 -35.33 15.19
C CYS A 102 -6.85 -36.34 14.91
N GLY A 103 -5.61 -35.86 14.70
CA GLY A 103 -4.45 -36.74 14.51
C GLY A 103 -4.18 -37.65 15.72
N TRP A 104 -4.35 -37.12 16.94
CA TRP A 104 -4.23 -37.89 18.17
C TRP A 104 -5.34 -38.95 18.29
N LEU A 105 -6.58 -38.59 17.98
CA LEU A 105 -7.73 -39.50 18.01
C LEU A 105 -7.56 -40.64 17.00
N VAL A 106 -7.02 -40.35 15.81
CA VAL A 106 -6.67 -41.39 14.83
C VAL A 106 -5.64 -42.36 15.38
N LEU A 107 -4.60 -41.86 16.06
CA LEU A 107 -3.59 -42.74 16.69
C LEU A 107 -4.18 -43.58 17.81
N ALA A 108 -5.08 -43.03 18.64
CA ALA A 108 -5.77 -43.80 19.66
C ALA A 108 -6.59 -44.95 19.02
N LEU A 109 -7.38 -44.65 17.99
CA LEU A 109 -8.19 -45.64 17.29
C LEU A 109 -7.36 -46.68 16.51
N THR A 110 -6.26 -46.27 15.86
CA THR A 110 -5.44 -47.20 15.05
C THR A 110 -4.40 -47.96 15.87
N GLY A 111 -3.97 -47.39 16.99
CA GLY A 111 -3.09 -48.02 17.98
C GLY A 111 -3.79 -49.11 18.78
N GLU A 112 -5.05 -48.89 19.18
CA GLU A 112 -5.83 -49.91 19.92
C GLU A 112 -6.38 -51.02 19.00
N TYR A 113 -6.75 -50.70 17.75
CA TYR A 113 -7.47 -51.65 16.88
C TYR A 113 -6.65 -52.23 15.72
N TRP A 114 -5.53 -51.62 15.30
CA TRP A 114 -4.93 -51.94 13.99
C TRP A 114 -3.43 -52.30 13.99
N THR A 115 -2.69 -52.15 15.11
CA THR A 115 -1.23 -52.40 15.10
C THR A 115 -0.73 -53.23 16.29
N ALA A 116 -0.81 -54.55 16.14
CA ALA A 116 0.05 -55.51 16.83
C ALA A 116 1.49 -55.57 16.24
N ALA A 117 2.03 -54.45 15.76
CA ALA A 117 3.36 -54.42 15.14
C ALA A 117 4.25 -53.35 15.79
N THR A 118 5.20 -53.84 16.56
CA THR A 118 6.31 -53.11 17.17
C THR A 118 7.16 -52.36 16.12
N LEU A 119 7.12 -51.03 16.22
CA LEU A 119 8.18 -50.02 16.13
C LEU A 119 9.48 -50.38 15.38
N GLY A 120 9.84 -49.57 14.37
CA GLY A 120 11.22 -49.54 13.85
C GLY A 120 11.52 -48.54 12.72
N GLU A 121 10.54 -48.19 11.88
CA GLU A 121 10.76 -47.28 10.74
C GLU A 121 9.68 -46.21 10.70
N LEU A 122 10.03 -44.99 10.28
CA LEU A 122 9.13 -43.86 9.97
C LEU A 122 8.11 -44.21 8.86
N ARG A 123 7.29 -45.23 9.05
CA ARG A 123 6.20 -45.61 8.14
C ARG A 123 4.90 -45.10 8.72
N VAL A 124 4.52 -43.90 8.28
CA VAL A 124 3.16 -43.41 8.48
C VAL A 124 2.23 -44.31 7.67
N ASN A 125 1.30 -44.99 8.34
CA ASN A 125 0.30 -45.82 7.67
C ASN A 125 -0.59 -44.93 6.80
N ALA A 126 -0.66 -45.20 5.49
CA ALA A 126 -1.46 -44.43 4.55
C ALA A 126 -2.93 -44.33 4.96
N GLY A 127 -3.48 -45.39 5.58
CA GLY A 127 -4.84 -45.39 6.11
C GLY A 127 -5.03 -44.44 7.30
N ALA A 128 -4.05 -44.39 8.22
CA ALA A 128 -4.08 -43.46 9.34
C ALA A 128 -3.94 -42.01 8.88
N ALA A 129 -3.06 -41.74 7.90
CA ALA A 129 -2.95 -40.41 7.30
C ALA A 129 -4.25 -39.96 6.60
N ALA A 130 -4.86 -40.85 5.80
CA ALA A 130 -6.12 -40.57 5.13
C ALA A 130 -7.25 -40.30 6.13
N LEU A 131 -7.37 -41.12 7.18
CA LEU A 131 -8.37 -40.94 8.23
C LEU A 131 -8.12 -39.65 9.02
N GLY A 132 -6.87 -39.30 9.29
CA GLY A 132 -6.49 -38.05 9.95
C GLY A 132 -6.89 -36.81 9.16
N ILE A 133 -6.60 -36.79 7.85
CA ILE A 133 -7.02 -35.71 6.95
C ILE A 133 -8.55 -35.63 6.88
N PHE A 134 -9.22 -36.78 6.68
CA PHE A 134 -10.68 -36.86 6.59
C PHE A 134 -11.36 -36.32 7.85
N LEU A 135 -10.95 -36.81 9.02
CA LEU A 135 -11.50 -36.39 10.30
C LEU A 135 -11.24 -34.90 10.55
N THR A 136 -10.03 -34.42 10.25
CA THR A 136 -9.69 -32.99 10.34
C THR A 136 -10.61 -32.15 9.45
N GLY A 137 -10.87 -32.59 8.22
CA GLY A 137 -11.79 -31.92 7.31
C GLY A 137 -13.21 -31.87 7.85
N VAL A 138 -13.75 -33.00 8.32
CA VAL A 138 -15.12 -33.07 8.87
C VAL A 138 -15.27 -32.19 10.11
N VAL A 139 -14.32 -32.26 11.05
CA VAL A 139 -14.36 -31.50 12.31
C VAL A 139 -14.19 -30.00 12.05
N THR A 140 -13.23 -29.59 11.21
CA THR A 140 -13.01 -28.17 10.92
C THR A 140 -14.16 -27.55 10.11
N TRP A 141 -14.76 -28.33 9.20
CA TRP A 141 -15.98 -27.95 8.50
C TRP A 141 -17.17 -27.80 9.45
N ALA A 142 -17.43 -28.80 10.29
CA ALA A 142 -18.56 -28.79 11.23
C ALA A 142 -18.48 -27.61 12.23
N LEU A 143 -17.26 -27.26 12.65
CA LEU A 143 -17.01 -26.15 13.57
C LEU A 143 -16.82 -24.79 12.85
N SER A 144 -16.87 -24.74 11.52
CA SER A 144 -16.63 -23.53 10.71
C SER A 144 -15.28 -22.83 11.00
N ILE A 145 -14.25 -23.64 11.29
CA ILE A 145 -12.87 -23.23 11.60
C ILE A 145 -11.85 -23.78 10.60
N GLU A 146 -12.27 -23.97 9.35
CA GLU A 146 -11.40 -24.45 8.27
C GLU A 146 -10.13 -23.62 8.14
N GLU A 147 -8.99 -24.29 8.26
CA GLU A 147 -7.68 -23.68 8.08
C GLU A 147 -6.69 -24.69 7.45
N PRO A 148 -5.93 -24.30 6.41
CA PRO A 148 -4.98 -25.20 5.75
C PRO A 148 -3.92 -25.80 6.69
N SER A 149 -3.46 -25.05 7.71
CA SER A 149 -2.49 -25.50 8.71
C SER A 149 -3.00 -26.63 9.60
N ALA A 150 -4.33 -26.80 9.74
CA ALA A 150 -4.94 -27.87 10.52
C ALA A 150 -4.52 -29.26 9.99
N PHE A 151 -4.50 -29.45 8.67
CA PHE A 151 -4.11 -30.73 8.06
C PHE A 151 -2.65 -31.07 8.34
N SER A 152 -1.75 -30.08 8.30
CA SER A 152 -0.34 -30.25 8.65
C SER A 152 -0.19 -30.68 10.11
N SER A 153 -0.94 -30.06 11.03
CA SER A 153 -0.91 -30.43 12.44
C SER A 153 -1.35 -31.87 12.68
N ALA A 154 -2.42 -32.34 12.02
CA ALA A 154 -2.92 -33.71 12.15
C ALA A 154 -1.90 -34.75 11.69
N LEU A 155 -1.22 -34.49 10.56
CA LEU A 155 -0.18 -35.37 10.02
C LEU A 155 1.06 -35.42 10.90
N LEU A 156 1.45 -34.30 11.49
CA LEU A 156 2.62 -34.25 12.37
C LEU A 156 2.40 -35.04 13.66
N VAL A 157 1.17 -35.05 14.21
CA VAL A 157 0.84 -35.91 15.36
C VAL A 157 1.15 -37.38 15.06
N LEU A 158 0.77 -37.86 13.88
CA LEU A 158 1.02 -39.23 13.39
C LEU A 158 2.52 -39.57 13.30
N VAL A 159 3.39 -38.56 13.17
CA VAL A 159 4.86 -38.72 13.11
C VAL A 159 5.50 -38.66 14.51
N THR A 160 4.91 -37.93 15.46
CA THR A 160 5.49 -37.71 16.80
C THR A 160 5.61 -38.96 17.68
N GLY A 161 4.95 -40.07 17.34
CA GLY A 161 5.15 -41.34 18.05
C GLY A 161 4.63 -41.31 19.48
N SER A 162 5.48 -41.43 20.50
CA SER A 162 5.09 -41.54 21.93
C SER A 162 4.85 -40.20 22.64
N GLU A 163 5.32 -39.08 22.07
CA GLU A 163 5.24 -37.73 22.68
C GLU A 163 4.00 -36.93 22.23
N GLN A 164 2.89 -37.62 21.96
CA GLN A 164 1.70 -37.04 21.31
C GLN A 164 1.05 -35.97 22.18
N LEU A 165 0.89 -36.23 23.48
CA LEU A 165 0.25 -35.30 24.42
C LEU A 165 1.09 -34.03 24.59
N THR A 166 2.41 -34.19 24.67
CA THR A 166 3.37 -33.08 24.71
C THR A 166 3.27 -32.23 23.45
N TYR A 167 3.15 -32.87 22.28
CA TYR A 167 2.99 -32.16 21.01
C TYR A 167 1.65 -31.42 20.89
N VAL A 168 0.53 -32.06 21.23
CA VAL A 168 -0.81 -31.42 21.19
C VAL A 168 -0.85 -30.23 22.16
N GLY A 169 -0.33 -30.40 23.38
CA GLY A 169 -0.22 -29.32 24.36
C GLY A 169 0.67 -28.17 23.85
N GLY A 170 1.83 -28.50 23.28
CA GLY A 170 2.75 -27.53 22.68
C GLY A 170 2.11 -26.74 21.53
N ILE A 171 1.31 -27.39 20.68
CA ILE A 171 0.54 -26.73 19.61
C ILE A 171 -0.46 -25.74 20.18
N ILE A 172 -1.22 -26.13 21.20
CA ILE A 172 -2.28 -25.29 21.77
C ILE A 172 -1.64 -24.05 22.42
N VAL A 173 -0.62 -24.24 23.25
CA VAL A 173 0.09 -23.14 23.91
C VAL A 173 0.72 -22.20 22.88
N SER A 174 1.43 -22.74 21.89
CA SER A 174 2.14 -21.92 20.91
C SER A 174 1.19 -21.18 19.98
N SER A 175 0.10 -21.81 19.53
CA SER A 175 -0.92 -21.16 18.70
C SER A 175 -1.64 -20.04 19.46
N LEU A 176 -1.91 -20.22 20.77
CA LEU A 176 -2.45 -19.16 21.62
C LEU A 176 -1.50 -17.97 21.75
N ILE A 177 -0.19 -18.21 21.93
CA ILE A 177 0.83 -17.16 21.97
C ILE A 177 0.84 -16.38 20.66
N VAL A 178 0.91 -17.08 19.52
CA VAL A 178 0.91 -16.47 18.18
C VAL A 178 -0.34 -15.63 17.96
N ALA A 179 -1.52 -16.19 18.28
CA ALA A 179 -2.79 -15.50 18.16
C ALA A 179 -2.87 -14.26 19.07
N GLY A 180 -2.36 -14.34 20.30
CA GLY A 180 -2.31 -13.22 21.24
C GLY A 180 -1.43 -12.08 20.73
N VAL A 181 -0.22 -12.39 20.26
CA VAL A 181 0.67 -11.40 19.64
C VAL A 181 0.04 -10.80 18.39
N PHE A 182 -0.62 -11.59 17.55
CA PHE A 182 -1.34 -11.10 16.38
C PHE A 182 -2.49 -10.15 16.77
N VAL A 183 -3.29 -10.46 17.80
CA VAL A 183 -4.37 -9.58 18.26
C VAL A 183 -3.80 -8.26 18.79
N LEU A 184 -2.71 -8.31 19.56
CA LEU A 184 -2.05 -7.12 20.09
C LEU A 184 -1.50 -6.25 18.95
N TRP A 185 -0.82 -6.87 17.98
CA TRP A 185 -0.32 -6.20 16.80
C TRP A 185 -1.46 -5.61 15.95
N ARG A 186 -2.54 -6.36 15.73
CA ARG A 186 -3.70 -5.90 14.96
C ARG A 186 -4.33 -4.67 15.63
N ARG A 187 -4.55 -4.72 16.94
CA ARG A 187 -5.14 -3.58 17.66
C ARG A 187 -4.23 -2.35 17.61
N HIS A 188 -2.94 -2.51 17.87
CA HIS A 188 -2.04 -1.37 18.05
C HIS A 188 -1.46 -0.82 16.73
N PHE A 189 -1.36 -1.66 15.71
CA PHE A 189 -0.70 -1.31 14.45
C PHE A 189 -1.66 -1.35 13.26
N TYR A 190 -2.62 -2.29 13.20
CA TYR A 190 -3.55 -2.39 12.08
C TYR A 190 -4.76 -1.47 12.25
N GLU A 191 -5.39 -1.42 13.43
CA GLU A 191 -6.59 -0.60 13.66
C GLU A 191 -6.25 0.87 13.89
N GLU A 192 -5.12 1.17 14.52
CA GLU A 192 -4.62 2.55 14.71
C GLU A 192 -4.10 3.21 13.42
N ARG A 193 -3.91 2.45 12.32
CA ARG A 193 -3.40 2.97 11.02
C ARG A 193 -4.22 4.10 10.43
N ALA A 194 -5.54 4.10 10.64
CA ALA A 194 -6.37 5.21 10.18
C ALA A 194 -5.88 6.54 10.80
N ARG A 195 -5.42 6.54 12.04
CA ARG A 195 -5.00 7.78 12.72
C ARG A 195 -3.62 8.28 12.23
N TYR A 196 -2.72 7.38 11.81
CA TYR A 196 -1.38 7.76 11.33
C TYR A 196 -1.30 8.00 9.82
N LEU A 197 -2.09 7.28 9.00
CA LEU A 197 -2.11 7.46 7.54
C LEU A 197 -2.94 8.67 7.11
N PHE A 198 -4.08 8.97 7.75
CA PHE A 198 -4.86 10.17 7.42
C PHE A 198 -4.13 11.47 7.78
N GLN A 199 -3.22 11.43 8.76
CA GLN A 199 -2.40 12.60 9.10
C GLN A 199 -1.33 12.90 8.03
N SER A 200 -0.99 11.92 7.18
CA SER A 200 -0.03 12.11 6.07
C SER A 200 -0.69 12.42 4.71
N THR A 201 -2.00 12.20 4.56
CA THR A 201 -2.76 12.65 3.39
C THR A 201 -3.00 14.16 3.40
N HIS A 202 -2.95 14.80 4.57
CA HIS A 202 -3.03 16.27 4.70
C HIS A 202 -1.88 17.03 4.03
N GLY A 203 -0.81 16.36 3.58
CA GLY A 203 0.33 17.04 2.97
C GLY A 203 0.12 17.48 1.52
N ASP A 204 -0.92 16.97 0.83
CA ASP A 204 -1.16 17.20 -0.60
C ASP A 204 -2.64 17.51 -0.91
N ASP A 205 -3.37 18.14 0.02
CA ASP A 205 -4.74 18.63 -0.23
C ASP A 205 -4.70 19.85 -1.17
N GLN A 206 -4.47 19.60 -2.46
CA GLN A 206 -4.48 20.61 -3.51
C GLN A 206 -5.86 20.64 -4.17
N VAL A 207 -6.56 21.78 -4.07
CA VAL A 207 -7.85 21.98 -4.72
C VAL A 207 -7.60 22.51 -6.14
N LEU A 208 -7.72 21.63 -7.13
CA LEU A 208 -7.66 22.01 -8.55
C LEU A 208 -8.98 22.66 -8.98
N VAL A 209 -8.91 23.91 -9.42
CA VAL A 209 -10.08 24.68 -9.87
C VAL A 209 -9.96 24.94 -11.38
N PRO A 210 -10.68 24.17 -12.23
CA PRO A 210 -10.73 24.45 -13.65
C PRO A 210 -11.63 25.67 -13.92
N ILE A 211 -11.03 26.75 -14.43
CA ILE A 211 -11.75 27.97 -14.79
C ILE A 211 -12.41 27.76 -16.15
N ARG A 212 -13.75 27.57 -16.15
CA ARG A 212 -14.59 27.51 -17.36
C ARG A 212 -15.81 28.42 -17.20
N GLY A 213 -16.17 29.14 -18.26
CA GLY A 213 -17.40 29.95 -18.32
C GLY A 213 -17.31 31.35 -17.71
N ASP A 214 -18.49 31.92 -17.46
CA ASP A 214 -18.72 33.36 -17.27
C ASP A 214 -18.60 33.85 -15.82
N ASP A 215 -18.73 32.99 -14.81
CA ASP A 215 -18.57 33.37 -13.38
C ASP A 215 -17.48 32.55 -12.65
N PRO A 216 -16.20 32.84 -12.90
CA PRO A 216 -15.09 32.14 -12.25
C PRO A 216 -14.88 32.54 -10.79
N GLU A 217 -15.35 33.70 -10.36
CA GLU A 217 -15.04 34.28 -9.05
C GLU A 217 -15.72 33.50 -7.92
N SER A 218 -17.01 33.18 -8.09
CA SER A 218 -17.78 32.38 -7.12
C SER A 218 -17.19 30.99 -6.90
N LEU A 219 -16.75 30.31 -7.96
CA LEU A 219 -16.15 28.98 -7.91
C LEU A 219 -14.81 29.01 -7.18
N VAL A 220 -13.98 30.01 -7.49
CA VAL A 220 -12.65 30.19 -6.90
C VAL A 220 -12.76 30.52 -5.41
N LEU A 221 -13.69 31.38 -5.02
CA LEU A 221 -13.95 31.70 -3.60
C LEU A 221 -14.51 30.51 -2.82
N PHE A 222 -15.37 29.69 -3.44
CA PHE A 222 -15.85 28.46 -2.83
C PHE A 222 -14.70 27.46 -2.60
N ALA A 223 -13.86 27.24 -3.61
CA ALA A 223 -12.69 26.38 -3.51
C ALA A 223 -11.67 26.89 -2.48
N ALA A 224 -11.45 28.21 -2.41
CA ALA A 224 -10.60 28.82 -1.41
C ALA A 224 -11.14 28.64 0.01
N ARG A 225 -12.44 28.82 0.23
CA ARG A 225 -13.07 28.56 1.54
C ARG A 225 -12.99 27.10 1.95
N LEU A 226 -13.12 26.19 0.99
CA LEU A 226 -12.92 24.76 1.22
C LEU A 226 -11.47 24.48 1.65
N ALA A 227 -10.49 25.01 0.90
CA ALA A 227 -9.08 24.87 1.22
C ALA A 227 -8.71 25.46 2.60
N ALA A 228 -9.26 26.63 2.95
CA ALA A 228 -9.05 27.28 4.24
C ALA A 228 -9.64 26.50 5.42
N ALA A 229 -10.80 25.87 5.23
CA ALA A 229 -11.44 25.05 6.27
C ALA A 229 -10.62 23.80 6.64
N HIS A 230 -9.67 23.39 5.80
CA HIS A 230 -8.85 22.20 5.97
C HIS A 230 -7.40 22.48 6.44
N GLU A 231 -7.08 23.70 6.90
CA GLU A 231 -5.80 24.17 7.50
C GLU A 231 -4.47 23.86 6.74
N VAL A 232 -4.49 23.17 5.59
CA VAL A 232 -3.29 22.81 4.80
C VAL A 232 -3.55 22.89 3.28
N GLY A 233 -4.74 23.33 2.85
CA GLY A 233 -5.15 23.26 1.46
C GLY A 233 -4.53 24.34 0.57
N LYS A 234 -3.86 23.94 -0.52
CA LYS A 234 -3.36 24.86 -1.56
C LYS A 234 -4.33 24.89 -2.74
N VAL A 235 -4.57 26.04 -3.34
CA VAL A 235 -5.48 26.14 -4.51
C VAL A 235 -4.67 26.20 -5.80
N VAL A 236 -4.98 25.36 -6.79
CA VAL A 236 -4.36 25.41 -8.12
C VAL A 236 -5.40 25.88 -9.12
N LEU A 237 -5.25 27.11 -9.61
CA LEU A 237 -6.12 27.69 -10.63
C LEU A 237 -5.65 27.23 -12.01
N MET A 238 -6.47 26.45 -12.70
CA MET A 238 -6.14 25.90 -14.01
C MET A 238 -7.04 26.46 -15.09
N GLN A 239 -6.46 26.93 -16.18
CA GLN A 239 -7.20 27.30 -17.38
C GLN A 239 -6.69 26.56 -18.60
N THR A 240 -7.62 26.06 -19.41
CA THR A 240 -7.32 25.35 -20.65
C THR A 240 -7.46 26.26 -21.86
N VAL A 241 -6.63 26.03 -22.88
CA VAL A 241 -6.67 26.76 -24.16
C VAL A 241 -7.08 25.82 -25.28
N SER A 242 -8.17 26.15 -25.95
CA SER A 242 -8.66 25.36 -27.08
C SER A 242 -7.89 25.71 -28.37
N PRO A 243 -7.70 24.76 -29.29
CA PRO A 243 -7.00 25.00 -30.55
C PRO A 243 -7.71 26.04 -31.44
N GLU A 244 -9.03 26.17 -31.35
CA GLU A 244 -9.80 27.18 -32.08
C GLU A 244 -9.45 28.61 -31.63
N THR A 245 -9.21 28.79 -30.33
CA THR A 245 -8.81 30.08 -29.76
C THR A 245 -7.41 30.49 -30.22
N ILE A 246 -6.53 29.50 -30.40
CA ILE A 246 -5.18 29.70 -30.95
C ILE A 246 -5.30 30.17 -32.40
N ALA A 247 -6.06 29.45 -33.24
CA ALA A 247 -6.25 29.79 -34.65
C ALA A 247 -6.90 31.17 -34.87
N GLU A 248 -7.88 31.55 -34.04
CA GLU A 248 -8.50 32.88 -34.11
C GLU A 248 -7.51 34.00 -33.76
N THR A 249 -6.62 33.76 -32.79
CA THR A 249 -5.62 34.75 -32.38
C THR A 249 -4.49 34.84 -33.40
N GLU A 250 -4.06 33.72 -33.98
CA GLU A 250 -3.12 33.68 -35.10
C GLU A 250 -3.64 34.52 -36.27
N SER A 251 -4.91 34.36 -36.64
CA SER A 251 -5.53 35.14 -37.71
C SER A 251 -5.53 36.66 -37.43
N LYS A 252 -5.69 37.07 -36.17
CA LYS A 252 -5.65 38.49 -35.76
C LYS A 252 -4.23 39.04 -35.81
N VAL A 253 -3.26 38.28 -35.31
CA VAL A 253 -1.85 38.65 -35.32
C VAL A 253 -1.34 38.72 -36.76
N GLU A 254 -1.72 37.79 -37.61
CA GLU A 254 -1.40 37.80 -39.04
C GLU A 254 -1.90 39.08 -39.72
N ALA A 255 -3.15 39.48 -39.44
CA ALA A 255 -3.72 40.72 -39.98
C ALA A 255 -2.96 41.98 -39.51
N GLU A 256 -2.52 42.02 -38.25
CA GLU A 256 -1.71 43.12 -37.69
C GLU A 256 -0.29 43.17 -38.30
N VAL A 257 0.35 42.02 -38.45
CA VAL A 257 1.70 41.90 -39.05
C VAL A 257 1.67 42.24 -40.54
N ALA A 258 0.63 41.81 -41.26
CA ALA A 258 0.41 42.15 -42.66
C ALA A 258 0.20 43.66 -42.85
N ALA A 259 -0.51 44.32 -41.93
CA ALA A 259 -0.71 45.77 -41.96
C ALA A 259 0.56 46.58 -41.68
N THR A 260 1.54 46.00 -40.96
CA THR A 260 2.70 46.75 -40.44
C THR A 260 3.99 46.47 -41.21
N THR A 261 4.18 45.24 -41.68
CA THR A 261 5.49 44.75 -42.15
C THR A 261 5.49 44.14 -43.55
N GLY A 262 4.33 44.01 -44.20
CA GLY A 262 4.21 43.60 -45.62
C GLY A 262 4.71 42.19 -45.95
N GLY A 263 5.06 41.40 -44.94
CA GLY A 263 5.48 40.00 -45.05
C GLY A 263 5.07 39.24 -43.80
N VAL A 264 4.50 38.05 -44.01
CA VAL A 264 4.01 37.17 -42.95
C VAL A 264 4.99 36.02 -42.81
N ASP A 265 5.61 35.92 -41.64
CA ASP A 265 6.33 34.72 -41.21
C ASP A 265 5.40 33.93 -40.30
N ASP A 266 4.83 32.85 -40.82
CA ASP A 266 3.86 32.00 -40.11
C ASP A 266 4.39 31.53 -38.75
N GLU A 267 5.69 31.23 -38.64
CA GLU A 267 6.28 30.77 -37.37
C GLU A 267 6.38 31.91 -36.35
N ALA A 268 6.62 33.14 -36.80
CA ALA A 268 6.60 34.32 -35.95
C ALA A 268 5.18 34.67 -35.49
N VAL A 269 4.18 34.49 -36.36
CA VAL A 269 2.75 34.71 -36.06
C VAL A 269 2.26 33.74 -34.99
N THR A 270 2.50 32.43 -35.16
CA THR A 270 2.13 31.42 -34.14
C THR A 270 2.77 31.72 -32.78
N ARG A 271 4.08 32.02 -32.75
CA ARG A 271 4.79 32.32 -31.49
C ARG A 271 4.28 33.57 -30.80
N THR A 272 3.89 34.60 -31.56
CA THR A 272 3.32 35.83 -31.00
C THR A 272 1.87 35.65 -30.55
N ALA A 273 1.06 34.87 -31.28
CA ALA A 273 -0.28 34.49 -30.86
C ALA A 273 -0.27 33.68 -29.55
N GLU A 274 0.59 32.66 -29.45
CA GLU A 274 0.75 31.86 -28.22
C GLU A 274 1.20 32.73 -27.03
N ALA A 275 2.12 33.68 -27.24
CA ALA A 275 2.57 34.60 -26.21
C ALA A 275 1.44 35.55 -25.75
N GLN A 276 0.68 36.11 -26.68
CA GLN A 276 -0.47 36.97 -26.36
C GLN A 276 -1.56 36.22 -25.60
N ILE A 277 -1.87 34.98 -26.00
CA ILE A 277 -2.84 34.12 -25.30
C ILE A 277 -2.36 33.81 -23.89
N THR A 278 -1.11 33.37 -23.74
CA THR A 278 -0.53 33.02 -22.44
C THR A 278 -0.54 34.23 -21.49
N ASP A 279 -0.16 35.41 -21.98
CA ASP A 279 -0.14 36.63 -21.17
C ASP A 279 -1.55 37.10 -20.77
N ARG A 280 -2.54 36.97 -21.67
CA ARG A 280 -3.93 37.28 -21.37
C ARG A 280 -4.51 36.35 -20.30
N LEU A 281 -4.22 35.06 -20.40
CA LEU A 281 -4.69 34.06 -19.44
C LEU A 281 -4.01 34.22 -18.09
N ARG A 282 -2.70 34.46 -18.09
CA ARG A 282 -1.92 34.78 -16.90
C ARG A 282 -2.52 35.97 -16.15
N ARG A 283 -2.77 37.10 -16.82
CA ARG A 283 -3.40 38.29 -16.22
C ARG A 283 -4.81 38.03 -15.68
N ARG A 284 -5.55 37.07 -16.26
CA ARG A 284 -6.86 36.66 -15.72
C ARG A 284 -6.69 35.84 -14.44
N LEU A 285 -5.74 34.91 -14.43
CA LEU A 285 -5.44 34.06 -13.28
C LEU A 285 -4.82 34.83 -12.11
N GLU A 286 -3.94 35.80 -12.37
CA GLU A 286 -3.35 36.69 -11.36
C GLU A 286 -4.44 37.51 -10.65
N ARG A 287 -5.43 38.03 -11.39
CA ARG A 287 -6.59 38.73 -10.79
C ARG A 287 -7.42 37.83 -9.87
N LEU A 288 -7.62 36.57 -10.25
CA LEU A 288 -8.34 35.59 -9.42
C LEU A 288 -7.51 35.18 -8.19
N GLN A 289 -6.20 35.08 -8.34
CA GLN A 289 -5.29 34.85 -7.21
C GLN A 289 -5.34 36.01 -6.21
N GLU A 290 -5.27 37.26 -6.67
CA GLU A 290 -5.41 38.44 -5.81
C GLU A 290 -6.75 38.44 -5.05
N LEU A 291 -7.83 38.03 -5.69
CA LEU A 291 -9.14 37.87 -5.06
C LEU A 291 -9.11 36.83 -3.92
N VAL A 292 -8.49 35.67 -4.14
CA VAL A 292 -8.39 34.61 -3.12
C VAL A 292 -7.52 35.06 -1.95
N VAL A 293 -6.33 35.62 -2.24
CA VAL A 293 -5.39 36.06 -1.23
C VAL A 293 -6.00 37.17 -0.37
N SER A 294 -6.69 38.14 -0.99
CA SER A 294 -7.33 39.24 -0.27
C SER A 294 -8.56 38.84 0.55
N THR A 295 -9.28 37.78 0.15
CA THR A 295 -10.56 37.39 0.78
C THR A 295 -10.42 36.25 1.78
N VAL A 296 -9.56 35.27 1.51
CA VAL A 296 -9.49 34.00 2.25
C VAL A 296 -8.07 33.68 2.77
N ASP A 297 -7.04 34.38 2.28
CA ASP A 297 -5.63 34.22 2.70
C ASP A 297 -5.09 32.79 2.56
N VAL A 298 -5.30 32.18 1.38
CA VAL A 298 -4.85 30.81 1.04
C VAL A 298 -3.80 30.85 -0.07
N PRO A 299 -2.73 30.04 -0.02
CA PRO A 299 -1.73 29.96 -1.09
C PRO A 299 -2.34 29.45 -2.41
N CYS A 300 -2.08 30.17 -3.51
CA CYS A 300 -2.54 29.82 -4.85
C CYS A 300 -1.38 29.61 -5.83
N GLU A 301 -1.51 28.60 -6.70
CA GLU A 301 -0.66 28.39 -7.87
C GLU A 301 -1.47 28.48 -9.17
N LEU A 302 -0.79 28.82 -10.25
CA LEU A 302 -1.39 29.06 -11.56
C LEU A 302 -0.89 28.00 -12.55
N ALA A 303 -1.81 27.43 -13.33
CA ALA A 303 -1.48 26.48 -14.40
C ALA A 303 -2.24 26.82 -15.69
N VAL A 304 -1.50 26.98 -16.79
CA VAL A 304 -2.08 27.14 -18.12
C VAL A 304 -1.73 25.89 -18.93
N VAL A 305 -2.74 25.21 -19.46
CA VAL A 305 -2.57 23.92 -20.15
C VAL A 305 -3.24 23.98 -21.52
N ALA A 306 -2.49 23.66 -22.58
CA ALA A 306 -3.08 23.49 -23.91
C ALA A 306 -3.97 22.24 -23.95
N GLU A 307 -5.15 22.33 -24.57
CA GLU A 307 -6.04 21.18 -24.66
C GLU A 307 -5.50 20.13 -25.63
N ASP A 308 -5.42 18.87 -25.19
CA ASP A 308 -5.19 17.72 -26.05
C ASP A 308 -6.52 16.97 -26.26
N GLY A 309 -7.27 17.41 -27.26
CA GLY A 309 -8.55 16.82 -27.69
C GLY A 309 -9.79 17.38 -26.99
N SER A 310 -9.97 17.17 -25.69
CA SER A 310 -11.14 17.67 -24.94
C SER A 310 -10.76 18.14 -23.55
N ALA A 311 -11.29 19.29 -23.15
CA ALA A 311 -11.10 19.89 -21.83
C ALA A 311 -11.27 18.88 -20.67
N GLY A 312 -12.25 17.96 -20.74
CA GLY A 312 -12.50 16.96 -19.70
C GLY A 312 -11.38 15.92 -19.56
N ARG A 313 -10.73 15.57 -20.67
CA ARG A 313 -9.61 14.61 -20.72
C ARG A 313 -8.29 15.27 -20.27
N THR A 314 -8.13 16.56 -20.55
CA THR A 314 -7.01 17.38 -20.08
C THR A 314 -7.07 17.59 -18.57
N THR A 315 -8.27 17.73 -17.97
CA THR A 315 -8.44 17.87 -16.52
C THR A 315 -8.29 16.56 -15.74
N SER A 316 -8.50 15.40 -16.36
CA SER A 316 -8.36 14.08 -15.70
C SER A 316 -6.95 13.50 -15.76
N THR A 317 -6.05 14.14 -16.51
CA THR A 317 -4.65 13.73 -16.64
C THR A 317 -3.80 14.67 -15.80
N PRO A 318 -3.01 14.19 -14.82
CA PRO A 318 -2.15 15.09 -14.04
C PRO A 318 -1.18 15.79 -15.00
N PRO A 319 -1.00 17.12 -14.89
CA PRO A 319 -0.18 17.86 -15.82
C PRO A 319 1.24 17.28 -15.80
N LYS A 320 1.71 16.78 -16.95
CA LYS A 320 3.15 16.54 -17.12
C LYS A 320 3.85 17.89 -16.92
N PRO A 321 4.95 17.95 -16.16
CA PRO A 321 5.66 19.20 -15.89
C PRO A 321 6.28 19.72 -17.18
N ARG A 322 5.51 20.50 -17.94
CA ARG A 322 5.99 21.44 -18.93
C ARG A 322 5.37 22.78 -18.57
N ALA A 323 6.25 23.69 -18.18
CA ALA A 323 5.99 25.06 -17.74
C ALA A 323 5.09 25.19 -16.49
N VAL A 324 5.68 24.89 -15.32
CA VAL A 324 5.36 25.65 -14.11
C VAL A 324 6.01 27.02 -14.30
N ILE A 325 5.22 28.10 -14.23
CA ILE A 325 5.74 29.48 -14.17
C ILE A 325 5.63 29.93 -12.72
#